data_AF-A0AAV0NZ07-F1
#
_entry.id   AF-A0AAV0NZ07-F1
#
_cell.length_a   1.000
_cell.length_b   1.000
_cell.length_c   1.000
_cell.angle_alpha   90.00
_cell.angle_beta   90.00
_cell.angle_gamma   90.00
#
_symmetry.space_group_name_H-M   'P 1'
#
loop_
_entity.id
_entity.type
_entity.pdbx_description
1 polymer ?
#
loop_
_entity_poly.entity_id
_entity_poly.type
_entity_poly.pdbx_seq_one_letter_code
_entity_poly.pdbx_strand_id
1 'polypeptide(L)'
;MKKNIEAKMMSLGSSRESAEAFVAGHWQTLMNANTQRGFQQRWVDLQNSEWGRNLRFMNYLKGEWIPCAQRWAHCYTNRVFHIGNTSTNRVESAHSSLQKWLASSTHKIDTLFLRYHTSIEGKVTELRKDLEDSRLKVFKLADGPPYGHLNMEVSLWAIELLMKERAREIVQRCGCRLHETHGLPCKCKMDALSDAGMELHPHHLHRFWSSLVYESPPDGAKWEDHDATERGIFAAMVEDVYRQGPAAVRKASQLLLPHIRPQVAGLLEPRESEAPKGRPPKRSNTRDPSWFEHERTRTAKRSKTNENTRKTHKTTPAG
;
A
#
# COMPACT_ATOMS: atom_id res chain seq x y z
N MET A 1 11.72 -3.07 -5.20
CA MET A 1 13.14 -3.49 -5.24
C MET A 1 13.32 -4.93 -5.72
N LYS A 2 12.99 -5.96 -4.93
CA LYS A 2 13.28 -7.39 -5.25
C LYS A 2 12.86 -7.80 -6.68
N LYS A 3 11.61 -7.52 -7.05
CA LYS A 3 11.08 -7.74 -8.42
C LYS A 3 11.92 -7.06 -9.52
N ASN A 4 12.39 -5.82 -9.29
CA ASN A 4 13.22 -5.11 -10.27
C ASN A 4 14.58 -5.78 -10.45
N ILE A 5 15.16 -6.30 -9.38
CA ILE A 5 16.42 -7.03 -9.43
C ILE A 5 16.23 -8.36 -10.18
N GLU A 6 15.17 -9.11 -9.87
CA GLU A 6 14.82 -10.35 -10.57
C GLU A 6 14.64 -10.12 -12.08
N ALA A 7 13.84 -9.13 -12.49
CA ALA A 7 13.69 -8.84 -13.92
C ALA A 7 14.97 -8.35 -14.57
N LYS A 8 15.83 -7.64 -13.86
CA LYS A 8 17.11 -7.23 -14.43
C LYS A 8 17.97 -8.45 -14.75
N MET A 9 18.04 -9.43 -13.85
CA MET A 9 18.74 -10.68 -14.11
C MET A 9 18.14 -11.43 -15.30
N MET A 10 16.80 -11.57 -15.35
CA MET A 10 16.11 -12.23 -16.46
C MET A 10 16.36 -11.52 -17.80
N SER A 11 16.39 -10.18 -17.83
CA SER A 11 16.69 -9.40 -19.04
C SER A 11 18.12 -9.62 -19.55
N LEU A 12 19.04 -9.98 -18.65
CA LEU A 12 20.45 -10.27 -18.95
C LEU A 12 20.68 -11.75 -19.28
N GLY A 13 19.62 -12.56 -19.38
CA GLY A 13 19.68 -13.96 -19.81
C GLY A 13 19.70 -15.00 -18.68
N SER A 14 19.59 -14.59 -17.41
CA SER A 14 19.44 -15.55 -16.30
C SER A 14 18.06 -16.21 -16.31
N SER A 15 17.98 -17.46 -15.84
CA SER A 15 16.69 -18.12 -15.62
C SER A 15 15.93 -17.48 -14.46
N ARG A 16 14.63 -17.77 -14.37
CA ARG A 16 13.79 -17.28 -13.29
C ARG A 16 14.23 -17.85 -11.94
N GLU A 17 14.54 -19.14 -11.89
CA GLU A 17 14.98 -19.85 -10.69
C GLU A 17 16.30 -19.27 -10.17
N SER A 18 17.22 -18.96 -11.10
CA SER A 18 18.49 -18.29 -10.80
C SER A 18 18.27 -16.90 -10.19
N ALA A 19 17.36 -16.11 -10.76
CA ALA A 19 17.02 -14.78 -10.24
C ALA A 19 16.37 -14.84 -8.84
N GLU A 20 15.44 -15.77 -8.63
CA GLU A 20 14.79 -15.98 -7.34
C GLU A 20 15.80 -16.47 -6.28
N ALA A 21 16.70 -17.39 -6.63
CA ALA A 21 17.75 -17.89 -5.76
C ALA A 21 18.73 -16.78 -5.32
N PHE A 22 19.13 -15.90 -6.25
CA PHE A 22 19.96 -14.75 -5.92
C PHE A 22 19.27 -13.80 -4.94
N VAL A 23 18.00 -13.48 -5.19
CA VAL A 23 17.26 -12.55 -4.33
C VAL A 23 17.01 -13.14 -2.94
N ALA A 24 16.65 -14.41 -2.85
CA ALA A 24 16.40 -15.09 -1.59
C ALA A 24 17.69 -15.37 -0.79
N GLY A 25 18.81 -15.58 -1.46
CA GLY A 25 20.10 -15.87 -0.86
C GLY A 25 20.95 -14.62 -0.64
N HIS A 26 21.81 -14.31 -1.62
CA HIS A 26 22.84 -13.27 -1.50
C HIS A 26 22.25 -11.87 -1.26
N TRP A 27 21.21 -11.48 -2.00
CA TRP A 27 20.64 -10.14 -1.85
C TRP A 27 19.92 -9.97 -0.50
N GLN A 28 19.14 -10.96 -0.08
CA GLN A 28 18.48 -10.94 1.24
C GLN A 28 19.51 -10.89 2.37
N THR A 29 20.60 -11.63 2.23
CA THR A 29 21.70 -11.66 3.19
C THR A 29 22.40 -10.30 3.29
N LEU A 30 22.64 -9.63 2.16
CA LEU A 30 23.16 -8.27 2.11
C LEU A 30 22.21 -7.26 2.77
N MET A 31 20.93 -7.30 2.40
CA MET A 31 19.87 -6.44 2.95
C MET A 31 19.72 -6.58 4.46
N ASN A 32 19.82 -7.80 4.98
CA ASN A 32 19.66 -8.12 6.39
C ASN A 32 20.92 -7.89 7.23
N ALA A 33 21.99 -7.33 6.68
CA ALA A 33 23.19 -7.03 7.44
C ALA A 33 22.88 -6.09 8.61
N ASN A 34 23.26 -6.48 9.84
CA ASN A 34 22.97 -5.72 11.06
C ASN A 34 23.96 -4.56 11.30
N THR A 35 25.13 -4.57 10.63
CA THR A 35 26.16 -3.55 10.78
C THR A 35 26.64 -3.08 9.41
N GLN A 36 27.10 -1.83 9.31
CA GLN A 36 27.65 -1.28 8.07
C GLN A 36 28.88 -2.06 7.60
N ARG A 37 29.76 -2.46 8.53
CA ARG A 37 30.90 -3.34 8.22
C ARG A 37 30.44 -4.69 7.66
N GLY A 38 29.43 -5.31 8.28
CA GLY A 38 28.86 -6.57 7.78
C GLY A 38 28.20 -6.42 6.41
N PHE A 39 27.58 -5.27 6.14
CA PHE A 39 27.04 -4.95 4.82
C PHE A 39 28.15 -4.85 3.77
N GLN A 40 29.22 -4.10 4.07
CA GLN A 40 30.37 -3.96 3.19
C GLN A 40 31.04 -5.31 2.90
N GLN A 41 31.23 -6.14 3.93
CA GLN A 41 31.79 -7.48 3.77
C GLN A 41 30.93 -8.34 2.84
N ARG A 42 29.61 -8.41 3.10
CA ARG A 42 28.68 -9.19 2.26
C ARG A 42 28.60 -8.67 0.82
N TRP A 43 28.80 -7.37 0.62
CA TRP A 43 28.89 -6.79 -0.72
C TRP A 43 30.15 -7.26 -1.46
N VAL A 44 31.30 -7.29 -0.77
CA VAL A 44 32.55 -7.84 -1.32
C VAL A 44 32.41 -9.35 -1.59
N ASP A 45 31.83 -10.11 -0.67
CA ASP A 45 31.58 -11.54 -0.84
C ASP A 45 30.69 -11.79 -2.06
N LEU A 46 29.66 -10.96 -2.26
CA LEU A 46 28.80 -11.01 -3.44
C LEU A 46 29.57 -10.71 -4.74
N GLN A 47 30.50 -9.75 -4.73
CA GLN A 47 31.37 -9.46 -5.87
C GLN A 47 32.32 -10.62 -6.20
N ASN A 48 32.71 -11.41 -5.21
CA ASN A 48 33.59 -12.57 -5.37
C ASN A 48 32.84 -13.89 -5.68
N SER A 49 31.51 -13.90 -5.58
CA SER A 49 30.66 -15.06 -5.87
C SER A 49 30.52 -15.34 -7.38
N GLU A 50 29.82 -16.43 -7.73
CA GLU A 50 29.46 -16.75 -9.12
C GLU A 50 28.67 -15.63 -9.81
N TRP A 51 27.91 -14.83 -9.05
CA TRP A 51 27.13 -13.70 -9.55
C TRP A 51 28.00 -12.50 -9.94
N GLY A 52 29.17 -12.38 -9.29
CA GLY A 52 30.15 -11.33 -9.56
C GLY A 52 30.70 -11.36 -10.99
N ARG A 53 30.68 -12.54 -11.63
CA ARG A 53 31.13 -12.73 -13.03
C ARG A 53 30.26 -11.97 -14.03
N ASN A 54 28.99 -11.71 -13.71
CA ASN A 54 28.12 -10.92 -14.57
C ASN A 54 28.34 -9.42 -14.33
N LEU A 55 29.36 -8.86 -14.97
CA LEU A 55 29.74 -7.45 -14.82
C LEU A 55 28.61 -6.47 -15.15
N ARG A 56 27.76 -6.79 -16.13
CA ARG A 56 26.60 -5.94 -16.49
C ARG A 56 25.60 -5.86 -15.34
N PHE A 57 25.33 -6.99 -14.69
CA PHE A 57 24.44 -7.03 -13.54
C PHE A 57 25.06 -6.35 -12.32
N MET A 58 26.34 -6.57 -12.05
CA MET A 58 27.04 -5.92 -10.93
C MET A 58 27.12 -4.41 -11.09
N ASN A 59 27.36 -3.90 -12.31
CA ASN A 59 27.33 -2.47 -12.59
C ASN A 59 25.93 -1.87 -12.36
N TYR A 60 24.86 -2.60 -12.72
CA TYR A 60 23.49 -2.17 -12.40
C TYR A 60 23.26 -2.07 -10.90
N LEU A 61 23.65 -3.08 -10.11
CA LEU A 61 23.50 -3.03 -8.65
C LEU A 61 24.29 -1.87 -8.05
N LYS A 62 25.54 -1.69 -8.48
CA LYS A 62 26.45 -0.63 -8.02
C LYS A 62 25.96 0.77 -8.41
N GLY A 63 25.31 0.93 -9.55
CA GLY A 63 24.80 2.22 -10.03
C GLY A 63 23.44 2.58 -9.44
N GLU A 64 22.53 1.62 -9.31
CA GLU A 64 21.12 1.89 -8.98
C GLU A 64 20.81 1.66 -7.49
N TRP A 65 21.31 0.57 -6.91
CA TRP A 65 20.84 0.10 -5.60
C TRP A 65 21.79 0.41 -4.46
N ILE A 66 23.09 0.23 -4.66
CA ILE A 66 24.10 0.49 -3.63
C ILE A 66 24.14 1.97 -3.19
N PRO A 67 24.04 2.98 -4.09
CA PRO A 67 24.07 4.38 -3.68
C PRO A 67 22.88 4.76 -2.79
N CYS A 68 21.75 4.07 -2.94
CA CYS A 68 20.56 4.27 -2.11
C CYS A 68 20.42 3.25 -0.96
N ALA A 69 21.48 2.52 -0.60
CA ALA A 69 21.46 1.46 0.43
C ALA A 69 20.92 1.92 1.79
N GLN A 70 21.12 3.19 2.15
CA GLN A 70 20.58 3.76 3.39
C GLN A 70 19.05 3.68 3.50
N ARG A 71 18.34 3.57 2.37
CA ARG A 71 16.87 3.52 2.32
C ARG A 71 16.30 2.12 2.53
N TRP A 72 17.12 1.07 2.43
CA TRP A 72 16.60 -0.32 2.40
C TRP A 72 17.44 -1.34 3.17
N ALA A 73 18.72 -1.09 3.43
CA ALA A 73 19.55 -2.03 4.17
C ALA A 73 19.37 -1.87 5.68
N HIS A 74 19.19 -3.00 6.38
CA HIS A 74 18.86 -3.05 7.80
C HIS A 74 19.88 -2.35 8.69
N CYS A 75 21.17 -2.36 8.35
CA CYS A 75 22.21 -1.67 9.12
C CYS A 75 21.99 -0.16 9.22
N TYR A 76 21.26 0.43 8.27
CA TYR A 76 20.87 1.84 8.26
C TYR A 76 19.43 2.02 8.73
N THR A 77 18.47 1.28 8.16
CA THR A 77 17.04 1.48 8.44
C THR A 77 16.67 1.11 9.87
N ASN A 78 17.35 0.13 10.48
CA ASN A 78 17.08 -0.29 11.86
C ASN A 78 17.55 0.71 12.92
N ARG A 79 18.09 1.86 12.50
CA ARG A 79 18.51 2.97 13.36
C ARG A 79 17.60 4.20 13.23
N VAL A 80 16.47 4.04 12.57
CA VAL A 80 15.51 5.12 12.32
C VAL A 80 14.15 4.69 12.82
N PHE A 81 13.47 5.58 13.52
CA PHE A 81 12.10 5.38 13.97
C PHE A 81 11.13 5.42 12.78
N HIS A 82 10.52 4.28 12.45
CA HIS A 82 9.66 4.13 11.27
C HIS A 82 8.42 3.25 11.51
N ILE A 83 8.22 2.71 12.72
CA ILE A 83 7.01 1.97 13.13
C ILE A 83 6.65 0.84 12.15
N GLY A 84 7.66 0.11 11.68
CA GLY A 84 7.48 -0.98 10.71
C GLY A 84 7.16 -0.56 9.26
N ASN A 85 7.08 0.74 8.95
CA ASN A 85 6.90 1.24 7.59
C ASN A 85 8.22 1.26 6.80
N THR A 86 8.72 0.09 6.42
CA THR A 86 9.98 -0.07 5.67
C THR A 86 9.78 -0.35 4.18
N SER A 87 8.53 -0.43 3.72
CA SER A 87 8.21 -0.72 2.32
C SER A 87 7.01 0.08 1.83
N THR A 88 6.96 0.29 0.52
CA THR A 88 5.82 0.89 -0.18
C THR A 88 4.61 -0.04 -0.28
N ASN A 89 4.69 -1.28 0.25
CA ASN A 89 3.64 -2.29 0.12
C ASN A 89 2.27 -1.79 0.60
N ARG A 90 2.22 -1.01 1.69
CA ARG A 90 0.96 -0.43 2.21
C ARG A 90 0.34 0.58 1.24
N VAL A 91 1.17 1.41 0.62
CA VAL A 91 0.73 2.39 -0.38
C VAL A 91 0.33 1.68 -1.68
N GLU A 92 1.14 0.72 -2.13
CA GLU A 92 0.86 -0.08 -3.32
C GLU A 92 -0.41 -0.91 -3.16
N SER A 93 -0.68 -1.48 -1.99
CA SER A 93 -1.92 -2.21 -1.73
C SER A 93 -3.12 -1.28 -1.67
N ALA A 94 -3.03 -0.13 -1.01
CA ALA A 94 -4.09 0.88 -1.00
C ALA A 94 -4.38 1.38 -2.42
N HIS A 95 -3.34 1.70 -3.18
CA HIS A 95 -3.46 2.11 -4.59
C HIS A 95 -4.02 0.99 -5.47
N SER A 96 -3.60 -0.27 -5.27
CA SER A 96 -4.14 -1.40 -6.02
C SER A 96 -5.61 -1.64 -5.69
N SER A 97 -6.00 -1.53 -4.42
CA SER A 97 -7.41 -1.60 -3.99
C SER A 97 -8.21 -0.47 -4.64
N LEU A 98 -7.69 0.76 -4.64
CA LEU A 98 -8.30 1.90 -5.33
C LEU A 98 -8.43 1.65 -6.84
N GLN A 99 -7.40 1.14 -7.50
CA GLN A 99 -7.44 0.82 -8.93
C GLN A 99 -8.45 -0.28 -9.26
N LYS A 100 -8.49 -1.35 -8.47
CA LYS A 100 -9.48 -2.43 -8.62
C LYS A 100 -10.89 -1.89 -8.42
N TRP A 101 -11.07 -1.01 -7.43
CA TRP A 101 -12.32 -0.36 -7.12
C TRP A 101 -12.77 0.61 -8.23
N LEU A 102 -11.83 1.34 -8.85
CA LEU A 102 -12.14 2.22 -9.98
C LEU A 102 -12.67 1.43 -11.19
N ALA A 103 -12.21 0.19 -11.39
CA ALA A 103 -12.65 -0.83 -12.36
C ALA A 103 -12.69 -0.43 -13.86
N SER A 104 -13.13 0.78 -14.22
CA SER A 104 -13.10 1.33 -15.58
C SER A 104 -12.95 2.86 -15.58
N SER A 105 -12.36 3.40 -16.65
CA SER A 105 -12.27 4.85 -16.90
C SER A 105 -13.57 5.46 -17.47
N THR A 106 -14.69 4.75 -17.38
CA THR A 106 -15.99 5.11 -17.98
C THR A 106 -17.10 5.41 -16.97
N HIS A 107 -16.82 5.35 -15.66
CA HIS A 107 -17.81 5.75 -14.66
C HIS A 107 -18.06 7.27 -14.70
N LYS A 108 -19.31 7.67 -14.50
CA LYS A 108 -19.69 9.08 -14.31
C LYS A 108 -19.01 9.61 -13.04
N ILE A 109 -18.59 10.88 -13.09
CA ILE A 109 -17.78 11.53 -12.04
C ILE A 109 -18.51 11.55 -10.69
N ASP A 110 -19.82 11.75 -10.70
CA ASP A 110 -20.71 11.72 -9.53
C ASP A 110 -20.62 10.40 -8.75
N THR A 111 -20.64 9.28 -9.48
CA THR A 111 -20.62 7.92 -8.92
C THR A 111 -19.24 7.58 -8.35
N LEU A 112 -18.18 8.17 -8.92
CA LEU A 112 -16.80 7.99 -8.48
C LEU A 112 -16.55 8.67 -7.13
N PHE A 113 -16.98 9.93 -6.96
CA PHE A 113 -16.80 10.65 -5.70
C PHE A 113 -17.57 10.00 -4.55
N LEU A 114 -18.86 9.69 -4.76
CA LEU A 114 -19.68 9.05 -3.73
C LEU A 114 -19.06 7.75 -3.23
N ARG A 115 -18.67 6.86 -4.15
CA ARG A 115 -18.09 5.57 -3.78
C ARG A 115 -16.69 5.72 -3.14
N TYR A 116 -15.90 6.74 -3.51
CA TYR A 116 -14.59 7.01 -2.91
C TYR A 116 -14.76 7.47 -1.47
N HIS A 117 -15.71 8.38 -1.25
CA HIS A 117 -16.10 8.85 0.08
C HIS A 117 -16.50 7.66 0.97
N THR A 118 -17.44 6.82 0.52
CA THR A 118 -17.84 5.60 1.24
C THR A 118 -16.66 4.67 1.56
N SER A 119 -15.68 4.55 0.64
CA SER A 119 -14.50 3.72 0.88
C SER A 119 -13.59 4.28 1.98
N ILE A 120 -13.43 5.61 2.05
CA ILE A 120 -12.67 6.26 3.12
C ILE A 120 -13.40 6.10 4.45
N GLU A 121 -14.71 6.36 4.47
CA GLU A 121 -15.54 6.20 5.67
C GLU A 121 -15.48 4.76 6.21
N GLY A 122 -15.52 3.77 5.33
CA GLY A 122 -15.34 2.37 5.69
C GLY A 122 -13.98 2.11 6.34
N LYS A 123 -12.90 2.71 5.82
CA LYS A 123 -11.54 2.59 6.41
C LYS A 123 -11.42 3.28 7.76
N VAL A 124 -12.05 4.45 7.93
CA VAL A 124 -12.11 5.14 9.22
C VAL A 124 -12.92 4.31 10.24
N THR A 125 -14.01 3.69 9.81
CA THR A 125 -14.83 2.82 10.65
C THR A 125 -14.07 1.59 11.11
N GLU A 126 -13.34 0.93 10.18
CA GLU A 126 -12.46 -0.20 10.49
C GLU A 126 -11.37 0.21 11.50
N LEU A 127 -10.70 1.34 11.27
CA LEU A 127 -9.69 1.86 12.20
C LEU A 127 -10.28 2.15 13.58
N ARG A 128 -11.43 2.83 13.67
CA ARG A 128 -12.10 3.10 14.96
C ARG A 128 -12.44 1.82 15.69
N LYS A 129 -12.94 0.80 14.97
CA LYS A 129 -13.22 -0.51 15.54
C LYS A 129 -11.96 -1.16 16.10
N ASP A 130 -10.85 -1.17 15.36
CA ASP A 130 -9.59 -1.78 15.81
C ASP A 130 -8.99 -1.07 17.04
N LEU A 131 -9.12 0.26 17.09
CA LEU A 131 -8.71 1.06 18.25
C LEU A 131 -9.60 0.79 19.46
N GLU A 132 -10.91 0.71 19.28
CA GLU A 132 -11.85 0.37 20.36
C GLU A 132 -11.63 -1.07 20.87
N ASP A 133 -11.40 -2.01 19.97
CA ASP A 133 -10.99 -3.37 20.32
C ASP A 133 -9.74 -3.37 21.21
N SER A 134 -8.78 -2.47 20.93
CA SER A 134 -7.59 -2.32 21.77
C SER A 134 -7.89 -1.76 23.16
N ARG A 135 -8.92 -0.93 23.30
CA ARG A 135 -9.37 -0.36 24.58
C ARG A 135 -10.20 -1.34 25.41
N LEU A 136 -10.84 -2.32 24.78
CA LEU A 136 -11.74 -3.26 25.46
C LEU A 136 -11.12 -4.61 25.76
N LYS A 137 -10.09 -5.02 25.01
CA LYS A 137 -9.48 -6.33 25.15
C LYS A 137 -8.34 -6.32 26.17
N VAL A 138 -8.47 -7.19 27.16
CA VAL A 138 -7.39 -7.54 28.08
C VAL A 138 -6.68 -8.77 27.54
N PHE A 139 -5.40 -8.64 27.20
CA PHE A 139 -4.59 -9.82 26.91
C PHE A 139 -4.26 -10.55 28.21
N LYS A 140 -4.75 -11.79 28.31
CA LYS A 140 -4.33 -12.76 29.33
C LYS A 140 -3.42 -13.78 28.67
N LEU A 141 -2.15 -13.81 29.07
CA LEU A 141 -1.24 -14.91 28.73
C LEU A 141 -1.53 -16.07 29.68
N ALA A 142 -1.53 -17.30 29.17
CA ALA A 142 -1.65 -18.50 30.00
C ALA A 142 -0.42 -18.67 30.91
N ASP A 143 0.79 -18.34 30.42
CA ASP A 143 2.07 -18.60 31.12
C ASP A 143 3.11 -17.46 30.94
N GLY A 144 2.72 -16.19 30.97
CA GLY A 144 3.65 -15.06 30.76
C GLY A 144 3.36 -13.85 31.64
N PRO A 145 4.32 -12.91 31.81
CA PRO A 145 4.08 -11.74 32.65
C PRO A 145 2.91 -10.94 32.11
N PRO A 146 2.02 -10.48 33.00
CA PRO A 146 0.91 -9.68 32.57
C PRO A 146 1.48 -8.42 31.94
N TYR A 147 1.19 -8.17 30.65
CA TYR A 147 1.20 -6.80 30.11
C TYR A 147 0.04 -6.00 30.73
N GLY A 148 -0.27 -6.23 32.01
CA GLY A 148 -1.48 -5.82 32.71
C GLY A 148 -1.66 -4.32 32.65
N HIS A 149 -0.58 -3.58 32.91
CA HIS A 149 -0.54 -2.13 32.80
C HIS A 149 -0.57 -1.58 31.37
N LEU A 150 -0.33 -2.42 30.36
CA LEU A 150 -0.46 -2.02 28.96
C LEU A 150 -1.85 -2.32 28.39
N ASN A 151 -2.53 -3.34 28.92
CA ASN A 151 -3.87 -3.71 28.48
C ASN A 151 -4.81 -2.51 28.52
N MET A 152 -5.63 -2.35 27.48
CA MET A 152 -6.58 -1.25 27.32
C MET A 152 -5.97 0.16 27.12
N GLU A 153 -4.68 0.35 27.45
CA GLU A 153 -3.97 1.64 27.32
C GLU A 153 -3.06 1.71 26.10
N VAL A 154 -2.67 0.57 25.53
CA VAL A 154 -1.85 0.50 24.32
C VAL A 154 -2.49 -0.41 23.27
N SER A 155 -2.13 -0.20 22.01
CA SER A 155 -2.67 -0.97 20.89
C SER A 155 -2.32 -2.45 21.04
N LEU A 156 -3.26 -3.33 20.66
CA LEU A 156 -3.02 -4.78 20.67
C LEU A 156 -1.81 -5.16 19.83
N TRP A 157 -1.56 -4.41 18.74
CA TRP A 157 -0.42 -4.64 17.88
C TRP A 157 0.92 -4.37 18.57
N ALA A 158 1.00 -3.38 19.46
CA ALA A 158 2.20 -3.17 20.29
C ALA A 158 2.49 -4.38 21.18
N ILE A 159 1.45 -4.93 21.82
CA ILE A 159 1.57 -6.09 22.71
C ILE A 159 2.08 -7.31 21.94
N GLU A 160 1.53 -7.59 20.75
CA GLU A 160 2.02 -8.69 19.90
C GLU A 160 3.49 -8.51 19.47
N LEU A 161 3.92 -7.28 19.17
CA LEU A 161 5.32 -6.99 18.85
C LEU A 161 6.25 -7.26 20.05
N LEU A 162 5.83 -6.86 21.25
CA LEU A 162 6.56 -7.12 22.50
C LEU A 162 6.66 -8.63 22.78
N MET A 163 5.57 -9.39 22.56
CA MET A 163 5.57 -10.84 22.67
C MET A 163 6.57 -11.50 21.72
N LYS A 164 6.55 -11.10 20.45
CA LYS A 164 7.50 -11.59 19.44
C LYS A 164 8.95 -11.27 19.81
N GLU A 165 9.20 -10.08 20.34
CA GLU A 165 10.54 -9.69 20.79
C GLU A 165 10.98 -10.45 22.05
N ARG A 166 10.06 -10.76 22.97
CA ARG A 166 10.35 -11.56 24.17
C ARG A 166 10.71 -13.01 23.81
N ALA A 167 9.96 -13.60 22.87
CA ALA A 167 10.21 -14.95 22.34
C ALA A 167 11.48 -15.03 21.48
N ARG A 168 12.07 -13.90 21.09
CA ARG A 168 13.28 -13.88 20.26
C ARG A 168 14.48 -14.44 21.01
N GLU A 169 15.18 -15.39 20.39
CA GLU A 169 16.48 -15.85 20.85
C GLU A 169 17.56 -14.78 20.62
N ILE A 170 18.32 -14.46 21.67
CA ILE A 170 19.45 -13.54 21.58
C ILE A 170 20.73 -14.37 21.53
N VAL A 171 21.32 -14.49 20.33
CA VAL A 171 22.55 -15.29 20.12
C VAL A 171 23.81 -14.58 20.61
N GLN A 172 23.84 -13.23 20.61
CA GLN A 172 25.00 -12.46 21.09
C GLN A 172 24.60 -11.21 21.88
N ARG A 173 24.03 -10.22 21.19
CA ARG A 173 23.58 -8.95 21.80
C ARG A 173 22.19 -8.62 21.26
N CYS A 174 21.38 -7.95 22.07
CA CYS A 174 19.99 -7.66 21.70
C CYS A 174 19.88 -6.78 20.44
N GLY A 175 20.81 -5.84 20.25
CA GLY A 175 20.82 -4.93 19.10
C GLY A 175 19.73 -3.87 19.12
N CYS A 176 18.89 -3.81 20.18
CA CYS A 176 17.89 -2.79 20.48
C CYS A 176 16.95 -2.38 19.33
N ARG A 177 16.82 -3.20 18.26
CA ARG A 177 16.13 -2.82 17.03
C ARG A 177 14.70 -2.37 17.28
N LEU A 178 13.95 -3.11 18.09
CA LEU A 178 12.55 -2.79 18.35
C LEU A 178 12.40 -1.39 18.99
N HIS A 179 13.35 -1.02 19.85
CA HIS A 179 13.39 0.31 20.44
C HIS A 179 13.68 1.40 19.42
N GLU A 180 14.73 1.24 18.62
CA GLU A 180 15.10 2.22 17.59
C GLU A 180 14.01 2.42 16.54
N THR A 181 13.41 1.31 16.09
CA THR A 181 12.52 1.33 14.92
C THR A 181 11.06 1.58 15.27
N HIS A 182 10.61 1.12 16.43
CA HIS A 182 9.21 1.18 16.84
C HIS A 182 9.02 2.00 18.13
N GLY A 183 10.09 2.38 18.85
CA GLY A 183 9.95 3.05 20.15
C GLY A 183 9.32 2.15 21.21
N LEU A 184 9.41 0.83 21.03
CA LEU A 184 8.96 -0.18 21.99
C LEU A 184 10.19 -0.80 22.69
N PRO A 185 10.12 -1.17 23.97
CA PRO A 185 11.25 -1.77 24.67
C PRO A 185 11.74 -3.06 23.98
N CYS A 186 13.04 -3.14 23.72
CA CYS A 186 13.70 -4.37 23.31
C CYS A 186 13.65 -5.42 24.42
N LYS A 187 13.92 -6.69 24.09
CA LYS A 187 14.10 -7.74 25.09
C LYS A 187 15.09 -7.35 26.19
N CYS A 188 16.23 -6.76 25.82
CA CYS A 188 17.20 -6.23 26.80
C CYS A 188 16.63 -5.24 27.83
N LYS A 189 15.74 -4.34 27.40
CA LYS A 189 15.12 -3.34 28.27
C LYS A 189 14.04 -3.97 29.13
N MET A 190 13.30 -4.93 28.58
CA MET A 190 12.31 -5.70 29.35
C MET A 190 12.98 -6.55 30.42
N ASP A 191 14.08 -7.23 30.09
CA ASP A 191 14.85 -8.02 31.04
C ASP A 191 15.44 -7.12 32.14
N ALA A 192 16.03 -5.97 31.79
CA ALA A 192 16.55 -5.01 32.77
C ALA A 192 15.48 -4.45 33.73
N LEU A 193 14.25 -4.21 33.24
CA LEU A 193 13.12 -3.82 34.10
C LEU A 193 12.75 -4.96 35.05
N SER A 194 12.68 -6.19 34.54
CA SER A 194 12.39 -7.38 35.33
C SER A 194 13.44 -7.62 36.42
N ASP A 195 14.73 -7.45 36.10
CA ASP A 195 15.85 -7.59 37.04
C ASP A 195 15.80 -6.51 38.13
N ALA A 196 15.27 -5.32 37.80
CA ALA A 196 15.03 -4.24 38.75
C ALA A 196 13.73 -4.40 39.56
N GLY A 197 12.98 -5.49 39.35
CA GLY A 197 11.67 -5.71 39.99
C GLY A 197 10.59 -4.72 39.54
N MET A 198 10.75 -4.09 38.37
CA MET A 198 9.82 -3.12 37.82
C MET A 198 8.91 -3.73 36.76
N GLU A 199 7.67 -3.28 36.71
CA GLU A 199 6.71 -3.68 35.69
C GLU A 199 6.74 -2.78 34.45
N LEU A 200 6.29 -3.32 33.32
CA LEU A 200 6.26 -2.58 32.06
C LEU A 200 4.99 -1.74 31.94
N HIS A 201 5.15 -0.42 31.99
CA HIS A 201 4.08 0.57 31.83
C HIS A 201 4.09 1.29 30.46
N PRO A 202 2.98 1.95 30.07
CA PRO A 202 2.86 2.65 28.78
C PRO A 202 3.87 3.79 28.59
N HIS A 203 4.32 4.45 29.65
CA HIS A 203 5.33 5.52 29.55
C HIS A 203 6.72 5.01 29.12
N HIS A 204 6.96 3.70 29.15
CA HIS A 204 8.15 3.08 28.58
C HIS A 204 8.07 2.91 27.05
N LEU A 205 6.91 3.16 26.45
CA LEU A 205 6.62 3.02 25.03
C LEU A 205 6.46 4.41 24.39
N HIS A 206 6.75 4.50 23.09
CA HIS A 206 6.46 5.70 22.33
C HIS A 206 4.93 5.94 22.27
N ARG A 207 4.50 7.20 22.51
CA ARG A 207 3.09 7.63 22.59
C ARG A 207 2.21 7.21 21.41
N PHE A 208 2.82 6.99 20.23
CA PHE A 208 2.13 6.40 19.06
C PHE A 208 1.32 5.16 19.43
N TRP A 209 1.87 4.28 20.27
CA TRP A 209 1.23 3.01 20.63
C TRP A 209 0.11 3.14 21.66
N SER A 210 0.04 4.25 22.39
CA SER A 210 -1.03 4.57 23.33
C SER A 210 -2.06 5.55 22.75
N SER A 211 -1.94 5.90 21.47
CA SER A 211 -2.88 6.78 20.77
C SER A 211 -4.07 5.97 20.26
N LEU A 212 -4.96 5.59 21.18
CA LEU A 212 -6.13 4.73 20.90
C LEU A 212 -7.40 5.49 20.52
N VAL A 213 -7.30 6.80 20.34
CA VAL A 213 -8.43 7.63 19.92
C VAL A 213 -8.15 8.11 18.51
N TYR A 214 -9.09 7.83 17.60
CA TYR A 214 -9.08 8.44 16.29
C TYR A 214 -9.56 9.89 16.41
N GLU A 215 -8.64 10.83 16.30
CA GLU A 215 -8.96 12.23 16.08
C GLU A 215 -9.08 12.47 14.57
N SER A 216 -10.20 13.05 14.13
CA SER A 216 -10.33 13.52 12.75
C SER A 216 -9.17 14.48 12.44
N PRO A 217 -8.60 14.45 11.22
CA PRO A 217 -7.56 15.40 10.85
C PRO A 217 -8.01 16.84 11.15
N PRO A 218 -7.11 17.76 11.54
CA PRO A 218 -7.47 19.16 11.83
C PRO A 218 -8.20 19.84 10.66
N ASP A 219 -7.89 19.44 9.43
CA ASP A 219 -8.54 19.93 8.21
C ASP A 219 -9.81 19.15 7.84
N GLY A 220 -10.17 18.09 8.58
CA GLY A 220 -11.40 17.30 8.46
C GLY A 220 -12.67 18.16 8.48
N ALA A 221 -12.67 19.19 9.32
CA ALA A 221 -13.74 20.18 9.43
C ALA A 221 -13.77 21.21 8.27
N LYS A 222 -12.70 21.30 7.46
CA LYS A 222 -12.61 22.16 6.27
C LYS A 222 -13.00 21.47 4.98
N TRP A 223 -13.15 20.14 4.99
CA TRP A 223 -13.85 19.48 3.90
C TRP A 223 -15.31 19.86 4.09
N GLU A 224 -15.73 20.92 3.38
CA GLU A 224 -17.14 21.28 3.31
C GLU A 224 -17.92 20.00 3.03
N ASP A 225 -18.95 19.74 3.83
CA ASP A 225 -19.95 18.74 3.49
C ASP A 225 -20.58 19.23 2.18
N HIS A 226 -20.00 18.78 1.06
CA HIS A 226 -20.38 19.21 -0.27
C HIS A 226 -21.87 18.93 -0.48
N ASP A 227 -22.38 17.85 0.08
CA ASP A 227 -23.79 17.50 0.00
C ASP A 227 -24.66 18.48 0.78
N ALA A 228 -24.29 18.86 2.01
CA ALA A 228 -25.04 19.88 2.76
C ALA A 228 -24.93 21.27 2.11
N THR A 229 -23.77 21.60 1.56
CA THR A 229 -23.51 22.87 0.88
C THR A 229 -24.31 22.97 -0.42
N GLU A 230 -24.28 21.94 -1.26
CA GLU A 230 -25.09 21.87 -2.49
C GLU A 230 -26.60 21.88 -2.19
N ARG A 231 -27.05 21.15 -1.15
CA ARG A 231 -28.44 21.22 -0.69
C ARG A 231 -28.83 22.63 -0.26
N GLY A 232 -27.95 23.33 0.46
CA GLY A 232 -28.15 24.72 0.87
C GLY A 232 -28.22 25.68 -0.31
N ILE A 233 -27.31 25.55 -1.28
CA ILE A 233 -27.29 26.34 -2.51
C ILE A 233 -28.57 26.11 -3.32
N PHE A 234 -28.98 24.86 -3.49
CA PHE A 234 -30.21 24.53 -4.22
C PHE A 234 -31.45 25.10 -3.52
N ALA A 235 -31.54 24.97 -2.19
CA ALA A 235 -32.64 25.55 -1.42
C ALA A 235 -32.71 27.08 -1.56
N ALA A 236 -31.57 27.77 -1.49
CA ALA A 236 -31.49 29.21 -1.71
C ALA A 236 -31.92 29.60 -3.14
N MET A 237 -31.48 28.83 -4.15
CA MET A 237 -31.88 29.05 -5.54
C MET A 237 -33.40 28.90 -5.74
N VAL A 238 -34.02 27.91 -5.08
CA VAL A 238 -35.47 27.71 -5.11
C VAL A 238 -36.18 28.92 -4.51
N GLU A 239 -35.73 29.41 -3.36
CA GLU A 239 -36.28 30.62 -2.72
C GLU A 239 -36.14 31.87 -3.60
N ASP A 240 -34.99 32.04 -4.26
CA ASP A 240 -34.76 33.16 -5.18
C ASP A 240 -35.71 33.11 -6.39
N VAL A 241 -36.00 31.91 -6.92
CA VAL A 241 -36.98 31.72 -8.00
C VAL A 241 -38.39 32.07 -7.53
N TYR A 242 -38.77 31.71 -6.30
CA TYR A 242 -40.06 32.12 -5.71
C TYR A 242 -40.18 33.63 -5.58
N ARG A 243 -39.13 34.32 -5.10
CA ARG A 243 -39.13 35.78 -4.95
C ARG A 243 -39.26 36.54 -6.28
N GLN A 244 -38.83 35.96 -7.40
CA GLN A 244 -38.98 36.54 -8.74
C GLN A 244 -40.41 36.43 -9.30
N GLY A 245 -41.31 35.73 -8.60
CA GLY A 245 -42.74 35.71 -8.89
C GLY A 245 -43.20 34.62 -9.87
N PRO A 246 -44.51 34.57 -10.18
CA PRO A 246 -45.15 33.39 -10.78
C PRO A 246 -44.68 33.03 -12.19
N ALA A 247 -44.12 33.98 -12.95
CA ALA A 247 -43.57 33.70 -14.28
C ALA A 247 -42.24 32.94 -14.21
N ALA A 248 -41.36 33.31 -13.27
CA ALA A 248 -40.09 32.65 -13.05
C ALA A 248 -40.28 31.22 -12.53
N VAL A 249 -41.20 31.04 -11.57
CA VAL A 249 -41.60 29.72 -11.06
C VAL A 249 -42.08 28.82 -12.19
N ARG A 250 -43.00 29.28 -13.04
CA ARG A 250 -43.50 28.49 -14.19
C ARG A 250 -42.39 28.07 -15.14
N LYS A 251 -41.47 28.99 -15.46
CA LYS A 251 -40.32 28.71 -16.33
C LYS A 251 -39.37 27.68 -15.71
N ALA A 252 -39.04 27.82 -14.42
CA ALA A 252 -38.19 26.86 -13.71
C ALA A 252 -38.86 25.48 -13.60
N SER A 253 -40.16 25.43 -13.29
CA SER A 253 -40.92 24.18 -13.28
C SER A 253 -40.93 23.50 -14.64
N GLN A 254 -41.12 24.23 -15.74
CA GLN A 254 -41.07 23.65 -17.09
C GLN A 254 -39.70 23.05 -17.45
N LEU A 255 -38.61 23.63 -16.93
CA LEU A 255 -37.25 23.12 -17.14
C LEU A 255 -36.94 21.90 -16.25
N LEU A 256 -37.32 21.94 -14.97
CA LEU A 256 -36.95 20.91 -13.99
C LEU A 256 -37.87 19.69 -14.01
N LEU A 257 -39.17 19.89 -14.25
CA LEU A 257 -40.17 18.81 -14.21
C LEU A 257 -39.84 17.66 -15.18
N PRO A 258 -39.36 17.88 -16.42
CA PRO A 258 -38.95 16.81 -17.31
C PRO A 258 -37.73 16.02 -16.81
N HIS A 259 -36.83 16.66 -16.06
CA HIS A 259 -35.65 15.98 -15.49
C HIS A 259 -35.98 15.21 -14.21
N ILE A 260 -36.92 15.71 -13.40
CA ILE A 260 -37.30 15.10 -12.11
C ILE A 260 -38.40 14.04 -12.31
N ARG A 261 -39.31 14.27 -13.26
CA ARG A 261 -40.46 13.39 -13.57
C ARG A 261 -40.62 13.20 -15.09
N PRO A 262 -39.68 12.49 -15.74
CA PRO A 262 -39.66 12.31 -17.20
C PRO A 262 -40.95 11.71 -17.78
N GLN A 263 -41.58 10.76 -17.05
CA GLN A 263 -42.88 10.17 -17.41
C GLN A 263 -44.03 11.19 -17.56
N VAL A 264 -44.02 12.28 -16.79
CA VAL A 264 -45.08 13.31 -16.85
C VAL A 264 -44.86 14.28 -18.01
N ALA A 265 -43.62 14.41 -18.48
CA ALA A 265 -43.24 15.29 -19.58
C ALA A 265 -43.31 14.61 -20.97
N GLY A 266 -43.79 13.36 -21.05
CA GLY A 266 -43.85 12.59 -22.30
C GLY A 266 -42.49 12.23 -22.88
N LEU A 267 -41.41 12.36 -22.10
CA LEU A 267 -40.06 11.98 -22.52
C LEU A 267 -39.88 10.49 -22.26
N LEU A 268 -39.88 9.71 -23.34
CA LEU A 268 -39.44 8.31 -23.32
C LEU A 268 -37.92 8.27 -23.39
N GLU A 269 -37.31 7.35 -22.65
CA GLU A 269 -35.87 7.08 -22.77
C GLU A 269 -35.56 6.74 -24.24
N PRO A 270 -34.53 7.37 -24.86
CA PRO A 270 -34.20 7.08 -26.25
C PRO A 270 -33.94 5.58 -26.43
N ARG A 271 -34.45 4.97 -27.50
CA ARG A 271 -34.10 3.58 -27.83
C ARG A 271 -32.58 3.47 -27.88
N GLU A 272 -32.04 2.48 -27.18
CA GLU A 272 -30.61 2.19 -27.22
C GLU A 272 -30.20 2.03 -28.69
N SER A 273 -29.25 2.87 -29.12
CA SER A 273 -28.66 2.76 -30.45
C SER A 273 -27.87 1.45 -30.50
N GLU A 274 -28.23 0.51 -31.38
CA GLU A 274 -27.50 -0.74 -31.57
C GLU A 274 -26.03 -0.54 -31.98
N ALA A 275 -25.68 0.65 -32.49
CA ALA A 275 -24.31 1.02 -32.87
C ALA A 275 -23.97 2.45 -32.44
N PRO A 276 -23.65 2.70 -31.15
CA PRO A 276 -23.20 4.02 -30.72
C PRO A 276 -21.89 4.35 -31.46
N LYS A 277 -21.83 5.51 -32.12
CA LYS A 277 -20.57 6.05 -32.67
C LYS A 277 -19.60 6.28 -31.52
N GLY A 278 -18.81 5.25 -31.24
CA GLY A 278 -17.82 5.26 -30.18
C GLY A 278 -16.80 6.38 -30.39
N ARG A 279 -16.19 6.80 -29.27
CA ARG A 279 -14.98 7.62 -29.27
C ARG A 279 -13.97 6.99 -30.26
N PRO A 280 -13.30 7.78 -31.13
CA PRO A 280 -12.14 7.29 -31.87
C PRO A 280 -11.20 6.56 -30.91
N PRO A 281 -10.66 5.38 -31.24
CA PRO A 281 -9.86 4.59 -30.32
C PRO A 281 -8.71 5.44 -29.79
N LYS A 282 -8.79 5.86 -28.52
CA LYS A 282 -7.75 6.67 -27.90
C LYS A 282 -6.54 5.79 -27.60
N ARG A 283 -5.35 6.34 -27.88
CA ARG A 283 -4.09 5.96 -27.24
C ARG A 283 -4.36 5.72 -25.75
N SER A 284 -3.86 4.59 -25.24
CA SER A 284 -4.24 4.10 -23.93
C SER A 284 -3.91 5.11 -22.82
N ASN A 285 -4.83 5.33 -21.90
CA ASN A 285 -4.59 6.02 -20.62
C ASN A 285 -3.79 5.14 -19.64
N THR A 286 -3.06 4.13 -20.14
CA THR A 286 -2.28 3.23 -19.29
C THR A 286 -1.14 4.03 -18.71
N ARG A 287 -1.00 4.00 -17.38
CA ARG A 287 0.22 4.44 -16.69
C ARG A 287 1.42 3.88 -17.44
N ASP A 288 2.44 4.70 -17.67
CA ASP A 288 3.69 4.19 -18.25
C ASP A 288 4.19 3.04 -17.36
N PRO A 289 4.26 1.80 -17.90
CA PRO A 289 4.65 0.66 -17.09
C PRO A 289 6.00 0.92 -16.45
N SER A 290 6.16 0.48 -15.21
CA SER A 290 7.49 0.47 -14.61
C SER A 290 8.41 -0.43 -15.44
N TRP A 291 9.73 -0.20 -15.40
CA TRP A 291 10.69 -0.97 -16.20
C TRP A 291 10.50 -2.51 -16.07
N PHE A 292 10.16 -3.00 -14.87
CA PHE A 292 9.83 -4.41 -14.62
C PHE A 292 8.60 -4.91 -15.40
N GLU A 293 7.55 -4.10 -15.49
CA GLU A 293 6.33 -4.42 -16.23
C GLU A 293 6.60 -4.44 -17.74
N HIS A 294 7.44 -3.52 -18.23
CA HIS A 294 7.93 -3.53 -19.61
C HIS A 294 8.70 -4.82 -19.91
N GLU A 295 9.60 -5.24 -19.02
CA GLU A 295 10.41 -6.44 -19.24
C GLU A 295 9.59 -7.73 -19.11
N ARG A 296 8.59 -7.80 -18.21
CA ARG A 296 7.61 -8.90 -18.16
C ARG A 296 6.83 -9.01 -19.46
N THR A 297 6.43 -7.88 -20.04
CA THR A 297 5.69 -7.86 -21.30
C THR A 297 6.59 -8.30 -22.47
N ARG A 298 7.87 -7.88 -22.47
CA ARG A 298 8.88 -8.32 -23.45
C ARG A 298 9.19 -9.81 -23.35
N THR A 299 9.42 -10.33 -22.14
CA THR A 299 9.68 -11.75 -21.91
C THR A 299 8.47 -12.61 -22.27
N ALA A 300 7.26 -12.21 -21.88
CA ALA A 300 6.03 -12.91 -22.29
C ALA A 300 5.82 -12.91 -23.81
N LYS A 301 6.15 -11.81 -24.51
CA LYS A 301 6.14 -11.78 -25.98
C LYS A 301 7.17 -12.75 -26.57
N ARG A 302 8.40 -12.78 -26.02
CA ARG A 302 9.48 -13.69 -26.46
C ARG A 302 9.13 -15.16 -26.29
N SER A 303 8.48 -15.52 -25.17
CA SER A 303 7.98 -16.88 -24.93
C SER A 303 6.91 -17.29 -25.95
N LYS A 304 5.97 -16.40 -26.29
CA LYS A 304 4.96 -16.64 -27.33
C LYS A 304 5.57 -16.77 -28.73
N THR A 305 6.59 -15.98 -29.04
CA THR A 305 7.30 -16.10 -30.33
C THR A 305 7.97 -17.46 -30.45
N ASN A 306 8.72 -17.90 -29.42
CA ASN A 306 9.39 -19.20 -29.43
C ASN A 306 8.43 -20.40 -29.51
N GLU A 307 7.25 -20.30 -28.92
CA GLU A 307 6.24 -21.35 -29.00
C GLU A 307 5.60 -21.44 -30.39
N ASN A 308 5.44 -20.31 -31.08
CA ASN A 308 5.00 -20.28 -32.48
C ASN A 308 6.07 -20.82 -33.44
N THR A 309 7.37 -20.49 -33.26
CA THR A 309 8.45 -21.06 -34.08
C THR A 309 8.60 -22.57 -33.90
N ARG A 310 8.28 -23.09 -32.70
CA ARG A 310 8.32 -24.54 -32.42
C ARG A 310 7.14 -25.30 -33.04
N LYS A 311 6.02 -24.63 -33.32
CA LYS A 311 4.87 -25.20 -34.04
C LYS A 311 5.06 -25.20 -35.55
N THR A 312 5.77 -24.22 -36.12
CA THR A 312 6.04 -24.15 -37.57
C THR A 312 7.08 -25.18 -38.06
N HIS A 313 7.97 -25.68 -37.19
CA HIS A 313 8.96 -26.69 -37.58
C HIS A 313 8.46 -28.16 -37.53
N LYS A 314 7.21 -28.42 -37.12
CA LYS A 314 6.64 -29.79 -37.05
C LYS A 314 5.80 -30.21 -38.26
N THR A 315 5.72 -29.38 -39.30
CA THR A 315 4.91 -29.66 -40.51
C THR A 315 5.74 -29.53 -41.78
N THR A 316 6.63 -30.50 -42.02
CA THR A 316 7.08 -30.81 -43.39
C THR A 316 7.17 -32.34 -43.51
N PRO A 317 6.27 -33.01 -44.25
CA PRO A 317 6.45 -34.41 -44.60
C PRO A 317 7.46 -34.51 -45.76
N ALA A 318 8.47 -35.36 -45.61
CA ALA A 318 9.30 -35.76 -46.74
C ALA A 318 8.46 -36.69 -47.65
N GLY A 319 8.36 -36.33 -48.92
CA GLY A 319 7.97 -37.25 -49.99
C GLY A 319 9.15 -38.09 -50.44
#